data_AF-A0A8A0RS74-F1
#
_entry.id   AF-A0A8A0RS74-F1
#
_cell.length_a   1.000
_cell.length_b   1.000
_cell.length_c   1.000
_cell.angle_alpha   90.00
_cell.angle_beta   90.00
_cell.angle_gamma   90.00
#
_symmetry.space_group_name_H-M   'P 1'
#
loop_
_entity.id
_entity.type
_entity.pdbx_description
1 polymer ?
#
loop_
_entity_poly.entity_id
_entity_poly.type
_entity_poly.pdbx_seq_one_letter_code
_entity_poly.pdbx_strand_id
1 'polypeptide(L)'
;MRKKTAPAADARTVIEEKRSKTLNALNVTPMTGFEFVVGKSLIGFLLPLVQAYTMLWILNLPNINKLMILIIILASSFITVIFGFIMGVISSNQIAGIANMKIGFLVVSASMLGAILLPHDKHILLYWSPFYWSFIGLRGIITGTVTWKQVWTYTGWILGLTLLIFLSLRRRIEKGLA
;
A
#
# COMPACT_ATOMS: atom_id res chain seq x y z
N MET A 1 21.46 -46.08 22.56
CA MET A 1 20.93 -45.96 21.17
C MET A 1 19.96 -44.78 21.13
N ARG A 2 20.43 -43.56 20.82
CA ARG A 2 19.57 -42.36 20.73
C ARG A 2 18.85 -42.36 19.38
N LYS A 3 17.52 -42.53 19.38
CA LYS A 3 16.68 -42.32 18.20
C LYS A 3 16.90 -40.90 17.69
N LYS A 4 17.50 -40.78 16.50
CA LYS A 4 17.58 -39.55 15.72
C LYS A 4 16.16 -39.29 15.20
N THR A 5 15.37 -38.53 15.95
CA THR A 5 14.08 -38.04 15.47
C THR A 5 14.37 -37.14 14.27
N ALA A 6 14.05 -37.61 13.07
CA ALA A 6 14.00 -36.76 11.89
C ALA A 6 13.08 -35.56 12.23
N PRO A 7 13.52 -34.31 12.03
CA PRO A 7 12.63 -33.18 12.23
C PRO A 7 11.46 -33.34 11.27
N ALA A 8 10.23 -33.28 11.79
CA ALA A 8 9.05 -33.15 10.96
C ALA A 8 9.30 -32.00 9.98
N ALA A 9 9.12 -32.27 8.69
CA ALA A 9 9.19 -31.23 7.66
C ALA A 9 7.99 -30.31 7.86
N ASP A 10 8.09 -29.42 8.85
CA ASP A 10 7.09 -28.41 9.11
C ASP A 10 6.97 -27.54 7.86
N ALA A 11 5.74 -27.12 7.51
CA ALA A 11 5.50 -26.28 6.34
C ALA A 11 6.44 -25.05 6.30
N ARG A 12 6.88 -24.56 7.47
CA ARG A 12 7.87 -23.47 7.60
C ARG A 12 9.24 -23.81 6.99
N THR A 13 9.79 -24.99 7.24
CA THR A 13 11.11 -25.36 6.71
C THR A 13 11.08 -25.51 5.19
N VAL A 14 9.99 -26.03 4.65
CA VAL A 14 9.80 -26.16 3.19
C VAL A 14 9.65 -24.79 2.52
N ILE A 15 8.94 -23.85 3.14
CA ILE A 15 8.78 -22.49 2.62
C ILE A 15 10.11 -21.73 2.64
N GLU A 16 10.89 -21.86 3.72
CA GLU A 16 12.18 -21.18 3.87
C GLU A 16 13.20 -21.69 2.85
N GLU A 17 13.24 -23.01 2.62
CA GLU A 17 14.15 -23.61 1.63
C GLU A 17 13.80 -23.19 0.18
N LYS A 18 12.50 -23.07 -0.16
CA LYS A 18 12.07 -22.52 -1.46
C LYS A 18 12.49 -21.06 -1.61
N ARG A 19 12.35 -20.25 -0.54
CA ARG A 19 12.72 -18.84 -0.54
C ARG A 19 14.23 -18.64 -0.71
N SER A 20 15.03 -19.43 0.01
CA SER A 20 16.49 -19.42 -0.10
C SER A 20 16.95 -19.74 -1.52
N LYS A 21 16.31 -20.72 -2.19
CA LYS A 21 16.59 -21.04 -3.59
C LYS A 21 16.25 -19.88 -4.54
N THR A 22 15.17 -19.12 -4.28
CA THR A 22 14.84 -17.93 -5.07
C THR A 22 15.81 -16.77 -4.85
N LEU A 23 16.26 -16.53 -3.61
CA LEU A 23 17.25 -15.49 -3.30
C LEU A 23 18.63 -15.81 -3.90
N ASN A 24 19.06 -17.08 -3.83
CA ASN A 24 20.29 -17.52 -4.50
C ASN A 24 20.18 -17.46 -6.02
N ALA A 25 18.99 -17.69 -6.59
CA ALA A 25 18.77 -17.52 -8.03
C ALA A 25 18.90 -16.05 -8.47
N LEU A 26 18.53 -15.08 -7.63
CA LEU A 26 18.73 -13.65 -7.92
C LEU A 26 20.22 -13.28 -7.99
N ASN A 27 21.07 -13.86 -7.14
CA ASN A 27 22.52 -13.61 -7.14
C ASN A 27 23.24 -14.11 -8.42
N VAL A 28 22.60 -14.96 -9.22
CA VAL A 28 23.13 -15.45 -10.50
C VAL A 28 22.43 -14.84 -11.71
N THR A 29 21.47 -13.93 -11.50
CA THR A 29 20.86 -13.14 -12.57
C THR A 29 21.54 -11.78 -12.71
N PRO A 30 21.60 -11.19 -13.91
CA PRO A 30 22.18 -9.86 -14.11
C PRO A 30 21.30 -8.71 -13.58
N MET A 31 20.24 -9.03 -12.82
CA MET A 31 19.26 -8.06 -12.33
C MET A 31 19.77 -7.37 -11.07
N THR A 32 19.78 -6.05 -11.06
CA THR A 32 20.17 -5.27 -9.87
C THR A 32 19.05 -5.26 -8.83
N GLY A 33 19.40 -5.16 -7.55
CA GLY A 33 18.41 -5.08 -6.46
C GLY A 33 17.42 -3.93 -6.62
N PHE A 34 17.85 -2.82 -7.24
CA PHE A 34 17.00 -1.67 -7.53
C PHE A 34 15.94 -1.99 -8.61
N GLU A 35 16.34 -2.63 -9.70
CA GLU A 35 15.40 -3.06 -10.76
C GLU A 35 14.35 -4.03 -10.22
N PHE A 36 14.75 -4.94 -9.31
CA PHE A 36 13.81 -5.87 -8.69
C PHE A 36 12.76 -5.14 -7.84
N VAL A 37 13.17 -4.15 -7.06
CA VAL A 37 12.28 -3.35 -6.21
C VAL A 37 11.33 -2.49 -7.06
N VAL A 38 11.85 -1.84 -8.11
CA VAL A 38 11.02 -1.03 -9.03
C VAL A 38 10.00 -1.91 -9.74
N GLY A 39 10.42 -3.06 -10.28
CA GLY A 39 9.53 -4.01 -10.96
C GLY A 39 8.41 -4.53 -10.06
N LYS A 40 8.72 -4.82 -8.79
CA LYS A 40 7.70 -5.22 -7.80
C LYS A 40 6.76 -4.09 -7.42
N SER A 41 7.27 -2.86 -7.32
CA SER A 41 6.48 -1.68 -6.96
C SER A 41 5.52 -1.24 -8.07
N LEU A 42 5.85 -1.52 -9.34
CA LEU A 42 5.01 -1.20 -10.49
C LEU A 42 3.59 -1.79 -10.39
N ILE A 43 3.48 -3.00 -9.85
CA ILE A 43 2.18 -3.66 -9.61
C ILE A 43 1.32 -2.83 -8.64
N GLY A 44 1.95 -2.18 -7.66
CA GLY A 44 1.29 -1.28 -6.72
C GLY A 44 0.68 -0.03 -7.36
N PHE A 45 1.16 0.37 -8.55
CA PHE A 45 0.60 1.48 -9.32
C PHE A 45 -0.45 1.03 -10.34
N LEU A 46 -0.19 -0.07 -11.05
CA LEU A 46 -1.08 -0.53 -12.12
C LEU A 46 -2.40 -1.09 -11.59
N LEU A 47 -2.34 -1.87 -10.50
CA LEU A 47 -3.50 -2.58 -9.99
C LEU A 47 -4.61 -1.62 -9.50
N PRO A 48 -4.32 -0.55 -8.74
CA PRO A 48 -5.34 0.45 -8.37
C PRO A 48 -5.96 1.18 -9.56
N LEU A 49 -5.17 1.47 -10.60
CA LEU A 49 -5.67 2.13 -11.81
C LEU A 49 -6.70 1.27 -12.52
N VAL A 50 -6.35 0.01 -12.80
CA VAL A 50 -7.27 -0.96 -13.43
C VAL A 50 -8.53 -1.09 -12.59
N GLN A 51 -8.37 -1.33 -11.28
CA GLN A 51 -9.50 -1.53 -10.38
C GLN A 51 -10.45 -0.33 -10.35
N ALA A 52 -9.94 0.89 -10.30
CA ALA A 52 -10.78 2.08 -10.23
C ALA A 52 -11.59 2.29 -11.51
N TYR A 53 -10.97 2.12 -12.69
CA TYR A 53 -11.71 2.24 -13.95
C TYR A 53 -12.72 1.11 -14.15
N THR A 54 -12.39 -0.11 -13.74
CA THR A 54 -13.37 -1.21 -13.68
C THR A 54 -14.55 -0.84 -12.78
N MET A 55 -14.30 -0.24 -11.62
CA MET A 55 -15.36 0.18 -10.69
C MET A 55 -16.25 1.27 -11.29
N LEU A 56 -15.67 2.28 -11.95
CA LEU A 56 -16.44 3.32 -12.65
C LEU A 56 -17.31 2.75 -13.77
N TRP A 57 -16.79 1.74 -14.48
CA TRP A 57 -17.54 1.07 -15.54
C TRP A 57 -18.71 0.27 -14.97
N ILE A 58 -18.50 -0.49 -13.89
CA ILE A 58 -19.56 -1.25 -13.21
C ILE A 58 -20.64 -0.32 -12.64
N LEU A 59 -20.25 0.79 -12.03
CA LEU A 59 -21.19 1.75 -11.43
C LEU A 59 -21.91 2.63 -12.46
N ASN A 60 -21.53 2.54 -13.74
CA ASN A 60 -22.08 3.31 -14.86
C ASN A 60 -22.20 4.82 -14.55
N LEU A 61 -21.07 5.44 -14.17
CA LEU A 61 -20.99 6.86 -13.84
C LEU A 61 -20.29 7.66 -14.95
N PRO A 62 -21.00 8.02 -16.04
CA PRO A 62 -20.38 8.64 -17.22
C PRO A 62 -19.99 10.11 -17.01
N ASN A 63 -20.64 10.82 -16.07
CA ASN A 63 -20.48 12.26 -15.89
C ASN A 63 -19.35 12.65 -14.92
N ILE A 64 -18.50 11.69 -14.54
CA ILE A 64 -17.38 11.95 -13.63
C ILE A 64 -16.14 12.37 -14.43
N ASN A 65 -15.43 13.36 -13.90
CA ASN A 65 -14.15 13.77 -14.44
C ASN A 65 -13.07 12.68 -14.23
N LYS A 66 -12.86 11.88 -15.27
CA LYS A 66 -11.88 10.77 -15.30
C LYS A 66 -10.45 11.22 -15.03
N LEU A 67 -10.11 12.48 -15.36
CA LEU A 67 -8.77 13.03 -15.15
C LEU A 67 -8.51 13.33 -13.66
N MET A 68 -9.51 13.88 -12.95
CA MET A 68 -9.42 14.07 -11.49
C MET A 68 -9.23 12.74 -10.77
N ILE A 69 -9.94 11.70 -11.20
CA ILE A 69 -9.80 10.35 -10.68
C ILE A 69 -8.39 9.81 -10.91
N LEU A 70 -7.86 9.93 -12.13
CA LEU A 70 -6.52 9.47 -12.47
C LEU A 70 -5.46 10.07 -11.54
N ILE A 71 -5.52 11.39 -11.32
CA ILE A 71 -4.56 12.13 -10.49
C ILE A 71 -4.62 11.64 -9.03
N ILE A 72 -5.82 11.50 -8.46
CA ILE A 72 -5.97 11.03 -7.08
C ILE A 72 -5.52 9.58 -6.94
N ILE A 73 -5.84 8.70 -7.89
CA ILE A 73 -5.40 7.30 -7.82
C ILE A 73 -3.89 7.22 -7.92
N LEU A 74 -3.26 7.93 -8.86
CA LEU A 74 -1.81 7.93 -9.02
C LEU A 74 -1.12 8.37 -7.73
N ALA A 75 -1.62 9.43 -7.09
CA ALA A 75 -1.14 9.87 -5.78
C ALA A 75 -1.38 8.81 -4.70
N SER A 76 -2.55 8.19 -4.69
CA SER A 76 -2.93 7.16 -3.71
C SER A 76 -2.11 5.88 -3.86
N SER A 77 -1.61 5.57 -5.05
CA SER A 77 -0.71 4.43 -5.28
C SER A 77 0.63 4.57 -4.55
N PHE A 78 1.08 5.80 -4.24
CA PHE A 78 2.24 5.96 -3.35
C PHE A 78 1.94 5.44 -1.94
N ILE A 79 0.70 5.59 -1.48
CA ILE A 79 0.27 5.05 -0.19
C ILE A 79 0.40 3.53 -0.19
N THR A 80 -0.10 2.83 -1.23
CA THR A 80 -0.07 1.37 -1.30
C THR A 80 1.36 0.83 -1.33
N VAL A 81 2.24 1.48 -2.09
CA VAL A 81 3.66 1.10 -2.20
C VAL A 81 4.37 1.25 -0.85
N ILE A 82 4.24 2.42 -0.21
CA ILE A 82 4.88 2.66 1.09
C ILE A 82 4.30 1.73 2.14
N PHE A 83 2.98 1.54 2.18
CA PHE A 83 2.36 0.61 3.11
C PHE A 83 2.84 -0.83 2.90
N GLY A 84 3.01 -1.25 1.65
CA GLY A 84 3.61 -2.54 1.29
C GLY A 84 5.04 -2.68 1.81
N PHE A 85 5.87 -1.65 1.67
CA PHE A 85 7.24 -1.64 2.23
C PHE A 85 7.24 -1.72 3.74
N ILE A 86 6.41 -0.93 4.42
CA ILE A 86 6.30 -0.95 5.88
C ILE A 86 5.96 -2.36 6.36
N MET A 87 4.93 -2.97 5.75
CA MET A 87 4.49 -4.31 6.10
C MET A 87 5.56 -5.36 5.77
N GLY A 88 6.32 -5.19 4.69
CA GLY A 88 7.46 -6.04 4.37
C GLY A 88 8.57 -5.98 5.42
N VAL A 89 8.93 -4.77 5.87
CA VAL A 89 10.04 -4.55 6.82
C VAL A 89 9.71 -5.02 8.24
N ILE A 90 8.46 -4.86 8.69
CA ILE A 90 8.07 -5.29 10.04
C ILE A 90 7.83 -6.79 10.15
N SER A 91 7.80 -7.52 9.04
CA SER A 91 7.35 -8.91 9.01
C SER A 91 8.51 -9.89 8.88
N SER A 92 8.58 -10.84 9.81
CA SER A 92 9.64 -11.86 9.83
C SER A 92 9.50 -12.89 8.71
N ASN A 93 8.30 -13.13 8.19
CA ASN A 93 8.03 -14.04 7.09
C ASN A 93 6.78 -13.63 6.30
N GLN A 94 6.53 -14.28 5.16
CA GLN A 94 5.43 -13.94 4.26
C GLN A 94 4.04 -14.12 4.91
N ILE A 95 3.85 -15.16 5.71
CA ILE A 95 2.57 -15.43 6.39
C ILE A 95 2.28 -14.34 7.42
N ALA A 96 3.29 -13.97 8.23
CA ALA A 96 3.23 -12.86 9.16
C ALA A 96 3.01 -11.53 8.43
N GLY A 97 3.61 -11.34 7.24
CA GLY A 97 3.36 -10.20 6.37
C GLY A 97 1.90 -10.05 5.98
N ILE A 98 1.27 -11.14 5.52
CA ILE A 98 -0.14 -11.14 5.16
C ILE A 98 -1.02 -10.88 6.39
N ALA A 99 -0.67 -11.44 7.55
CA ALA A 99 -1.39 -11.18 8.80
C ALA A 99 -1.28 -9.70 9.22
N ASN A 100 -0.07 -9.14 9.18
CA ASN A 100 0.19 -7.73 9.50
C ASN A 100 -0.53 -6.79 8.55
N MET A 101 -0.59 -7.11 7.25
CA MET A 101 -1.37 -6.34 6.27
C MET A 101 -2.86 -6.32 6.63
N LYS A 102 -3.44 -7.44 7.08
CA LYS A 102 -4.85 -7.51 7.50
C LYS A 102 -5.13 -6.69 8.76
N ILE A 103 -4.23 -6.72 9.74
CA ILE A 103 -4.36 -5.89 10.95
C ILE A 103 -4.20 -4.41 10.58
N GLY A 104 -3.21 -4.09 9.74
CA GLY A 104 -2.99 -2.74 9.23
C GLY A 104 -4.20 -2.21 8.47
N PHE A 105 -4.90 -3.06 7.70
CA PHE A 105 -6.14 -2.69 7.04
C PHE A 105 -7.19 -2.17 8.04
N LEU A 106 -7.35 -2.80 9.21
CA LEU A 106 -8.30 -2.32 10.23
C LEU A 106 -7.95 -0.92 10.74
N VAL A 107 -6.66 -0.67 10.99
CA VAL A 107 -6.17 0.65 11.43
C VAL A 107 -6.44 1.71 10.36
N VAL A 108 -6.18 1.38 9.10
CA VAL A 108 -6.44 2.27 7.96
C VAL A 108 -7.94 2.51 7.78
N SER A 109 -8.75 1.45 7.88
CA SER A 109 -10.21 1.56 7.79
C SER A 109 -10.78 2.48 8.86
N ALA A 110 -10.19 2.53 10.05
CA ALA A 110 -10.64 3.46 11.10
C ALA A 110 -10.56 4.93 10.64
N SER A 111 -9.54 5.30 9.86
CA SER A 111 -9.44 6.65 9.28
C SER A 111 -10.54 6.95 8.27
N MET A 112 -10.89 5.97 7.43
CA MET A 112 -11.97 6.11 6.45
C MET A 112 -13.34 6.14 7.10
N LEU A 113 -13.59 5.24 8.07
CA LEU A 113 -14.81 5.20 8.86
C LEU A 113 -14.99 6.49 9.66
N GLY A 114 -13.90 7.00 10.23
CA GLY A 114 -13.89 8.30 10.89
C GLY A 114 -14.40 9.40 9.96
N ALA A 115 -13.98 9.41 8.68
CA ALA A 115 -14.43 10.42 7.72
C ALA A 115 -15.93 10.34 7.37
N ILE A 116 -16.57 9.20 7.62
CA ILE A 116 -18.00 8.98 7.38
C ILE A 116 -18.81 9.31 8.64
N LEU A 117 -18.33 8.90 9.81
CA LEU A 117 -19.07 8.93 11.07
C LEU A 117 -18.85 10.20 11.89
N LEU A 118 -17.69 10.86 11.76
CA LEU A 118 -17.40 12.06 12.53
C LEU A 118 -18.09 13.30 11.91
N PRO A 119 -18.54 14.24 12.76
CA PRO A 119 -18.93 15.57 12.30
C PRO A 119 -17.75 16.29 11.63
N HIS A 120 -18.03 17.14 10.64
CA HIS A 120 -17.00 17.84 9.85
C HIS A 120 -15.96 18.60 10.69
N ASP A 121 -16.36 19.19 11.82
CA ASP A 121 -15.45 19.93 12.70
C ASP A 121 -14.37 19.05 13.34
N LYS A 122 -14.64 17.74 13.46
CA LYS A 122 -13.71 16.77 14.05
C LYS A 122 -12.82 16.07 13.02
N HIS A 123 -12.97 16.39 11.74
CA HIS A 123 -12.14 15.79 10.69
C HIS A 123 -10.66 16.13 10.83
N ILE A 124 -10.32 17.20 11.56
CA ILE A 124 -8.92 17.55 11.86
C ILE A 124 -8.15 16.40 12.53
N LEU A 125 -8.85 15.55 13.29
CA LEU A 125 -8.28 14.35 13.93
C LEU A 125 -7.86 13.26 12.92
N LEU A 126 -8.28 13.37 11.66
CA LEU A 126 -8.02 12.40 10.61
C LEU A 126 -6.92 12.87 9.63
N TYR A 127 -6.50 14.13 9.72
CA TYR A 127 -5.61 14.76 8.73
C TYR A 127 -4.20 14.14 8.70
N TRP A 128 -3.81 13.42 9.75
CA TRP A 128 -2.55 12.67 9.81
C TRP A 128 -2.50 11.50 8.82
N SER A 129 -3.65 10.99 8.39
CA SER A 129 -3.73 9.79 7.57
C SER A 129 -3.79 10.15 6.07
N PRO A 130 -2.85 9.67 5.24
CA PRO A 130 -2.96 9.88 3.79
C PRO A 130 -4.19 9.17 3.19
N PHE A 131 -4.70 8.12 3.84
CA PHE A 131 -5.92 7.43 3.43
C PHE A 131 -7.17 8.28 3.60
N TYR A 132 -7.21 9.17 4.60
CA TYR A 132 -8.31 10.12 4.77
C TYR A 132 -8.45 11.02 3.54
N TRP A 133 -7.34 11.64 3.12
CA TRP A 133 -7.30 12.55 1.96
C TRP A 133 -7.62 11.85 0.64
N SER A 134 -7.15 10.61 0.47
CA SER A 134 -7.52 9.76 -0.66
C SER A 134 -9.03 9.47 -0.69
N PHE A 135 -9.61 9.08 0.45
CA PHE A 135 -11.02 8.73 0.56
C PHE A 135 -11.94 9.93 0.30
N ILE A 136 -11.70 11.08 0.95
CA ILE A 136 -12.55 12.27 0.73
C ILE A 136 -12.41 12.81 -0.69
N GLY A 137 -11.22 12.68 -1.29
CA GLY A 137 -10.97 13.08 -2.67
C GLY A 137 -11.75 12.23 -3.65
N LEU A 138 -11.64 10.90 -3.56
CA LEU A 138 -12.39 9.98 -4.41
C LEU A 138 -13.90 10.13 -4.21
N ARG A 139 -14.37 10.15 -2.96
CA ARG A 139 -15.79 10.33 -2.65
C ARG A 139 -16.32 11.63 -3.25
N GLY A 140 -15.60 12.73 -3.05
CA GLY A 140 -16.02 14.04 -3.50
C GLY A 140 -16.01 14.22 -5.03
N ILE A 141 -15.12 13.52 -5.74
CA ILE A 141 -15.14 13.43 -7.20
C ILE A 141 -16.34 12.62 -7.68
N ILE A 142 -16.62 11.47 -7.04
CA ILE A 142 -17.76 10.62 -7.38
C ILE A 142 -19.09 11.33 -7.16
N THR A 143 -19.21 12.14 -6.10
CA THR A 143 -20.42 12.92 -5.80
C THR A 143 -20.50 14.24 -6.58
N GLY A 144 -19.50 14.59 -7.40
CA GLY A 144 -19.48 15.83 -8.17
C GLY A 144 -19.32 17.11 -7.33
N THR A 145 -18.92 16.99 -6.07
CA THR A 145 -18.81 18.12 -5.12
C THR A 145 -17.44 18.78 -5.10
N VAL A 146 -16.45 18.17 -5.75
CA VAL A 146 -15.04 18.58 -5.66
C VAL A 146 -14.60 19.40 -6.86
N THR A 147 -13.87 20.47 -6.57
CA THR A 147 -13.23 21.34 -7.56
C THR A 147 -11.79 20.93 -7.84
N TRP A 148 -11.23 21.35 -8.97
CA TRP A 148 -9.81 21.14 -9.32
C TRP A 148 -8.83 21.61 -8.24
N LYS A 149 -9.11 22.74 -7.59
CA LYS A 149 -8.28 23.26 -6.50
C LYS A 149 -8.22 22.29 -5.32
N GLN A 150 -9.35 21.68 -4.97
CA GLN A 150 -9.43 20.68 -3.91
C GLN A 150 -8.69 19.39 -4.30
N VAL A 151 -8.80 18.94 -5.56
CA VAL A 151 -8.03 17.77 -6.06
C VAL A 151 -6.53 17.98 -5.85
N TRP A 152 -5.99 19.13 -6.28
CA TRP A 152 -4.57 19.44 -6.07
C TRP A 152 -4.19 19.51 -4.59
N THR A 153 -5.07 20.04 -3.75
CA THR A 153 -4.87 20.09 -2.31
C THR A 153 -4.79 18.69 -1.71
N TYR A 154 -5.73 17.80 -2.06
CA TYR A 154 -5.76 16.42 -1.59
C TYR A 154 -4.53 15.64 -2.07
N THR A 155 -4.17 15.77 -3.35
CA THR A 155 -2.96 15.18 -3.91
C THR A 155 -1.71 15.68 -3.19
N GLY A 156 -1.61 16.98 -2.92
CA GLY A 156 -0.51 17.56 -2.16
C GLY A 156 -0.38 16.96 -0.76
N TRP A 157 -1.49 16.82 -0.03
CA TRP A 157 -1.50 16.17 1.28
C TRP A 157 -1.13 14.69 1.21
N ILE A 158 -1.65 13.94 0.24
CA ILE A 158 -1.31 12.51 0.05
C ILE A 158 0.19 12.36 -0.18
N LEU A 159 0.76 13.11 -1.14
CA LEU A 159 2.18 13.03 -1.46
C LEU A 159 3.05 13.53 -0.31
N GLY A 160 2.67 14.63 0.34
CA GLY A 160 3.38 15.18 1.49
C GLY A 160 3.43 14.20 2.67
N LEU A 161 2.28 13.63 3.06
CA LEU A 161 2.21 12.68 4.18
C LEU A 161 2.92 11.37 3.85
N THR A 162 2.73 10.84 2.64
CA THR A 162 3.44 9.61 2.22
C THR A 162 4.94 9.81 2.19
N LEU A 163 5.44 10.95 1.68
CA LEU A 163 6.85 11.30 1.72
C LEU A 163 7.37 11.42 3.16
N LEU A 164 6.63 12.09 4.05
CA LEU A 164 7.00 12.21 5.46
C LEU A 164 7.09 10.85 6.15
N ILE A 165 6.13 9.96 5.90
CA ILE A 165 6.14 8.58 6.42
C ILE A 165 7.36 7.83 5.87
N PHE A 166 7.60 7.92 4.56
CA PHE A 166 8.74 7.25 3.92
C PHE A 166 10.08 7.72 4.49
N LEU A 167 10.29 9.04 4.63
CA LEU A 167 11.51 9.61 5.20
C LEU A 167 11.72 9.18 6.65
N SER A 168 10.65 9.14 7.44
CA SER A 168 10.69 8.70 8.84
C SER A 168 11.11 7.22 8.97
N LEU A 169 10.69 6.38 8.01
CA LEU A 169 10.97 4.94 8.02
C LEU A 169 12.17 4.53 7.16
N ARG A 170 12.78 5.46 6.42
CA ARG A 170 13.92 5.20 5.51
C ARG A 170 15.02 4.39 6.17
N ARG A 171 15.43 4.77 7.39
CA ARG A 171 16.49 4.06 8.15
C ARG A 171 16.13 2.61 8.49
N ARG A 172 14.84 2.30 8.66
CA ARG A 172 14.36 0.93 8.93
C ARG A 172 14.23 0.14 7.64
N ILE A 173 13.81 0.79 6.55
CA ILE A 173 13.71 0.18 5.22
C ILE A 173 15.10 -0.22 4.71
N GLU A 174 16.10 0.67 4.81
CA GLU A 174 17.49 0.38 4.41
C GLU A 174 18.08 -0.79 5.22
N LYS A 175 17.78 -0.89 6.52
CA LYS A 175 18.23 -2.00 7.37
C LYS A 175 17.47 -3.31 7.19
N GLY A 176 16.20 -3.25 6.77
CA GLY A 176 15.37 -4.43 6.51
C GLY A 176 15.58 -5.04 5.13
N LEU A 177 16.22 -4.32 4.22
CA LEU A 177 16.61 -4.77 2.88
C LEU A 177 18.04 -5.33 2.83
N ALA A 178 18.86 -5.10 3.86
CA ALA A 178 20.25 -5.54 3.96
C ALA A 178 20.38 -6.91 4.64
#